data_AF-A0A517MZA0-F1
#
_entry.id   AF-A0A517MZA0-F1
#
_cell.length_a   1.000
_cell.length_b   1.000
_cell.length_c   1.000
_cell.angle_alpha   90.00
_cell.angle_beta   90.00
_cell.angle_gamma   90.00
#
_symmetry.space_group_name_H-M   'P 1'
#
loop_
_entity.id
_entity.type
_entity.pdbx_description
1 polymer ?
#
loop_
_entity_poly.entity_id
_entity_poly.type
_entity_poly.pdbx_seq_one_letter_code
_entity_poly.pdbx_strand_id
1 'polypeptide(L)'
;MPPRKSAISNVFAVLGNGVACFLLFLMLIPNIEAGRTEARLISAYNRVCEISRAHQETPSRELFVMHDIPELDPWGQPYRLVDIGGNRVRALSSGPNKKTPQVSVDQDDIYSDMTTPPFEPIRANKKKQLLIAIVVSAGAWLLFSIVFLRTRRETSCA
;
A
#
# COMPACT_ATOMS: atom_id res chain seq x y z
N MET A 1 -53.52 -4.79 -9.68
CA MET A 1 -52.19 -5.24 -10.13
C MET A 1 -51.42 -4.04 -10.63
N PRO A 2 -50.29 -3.65 -10.00
CA PRO A 2 -49.46 -2.56 -10.52
C PRO A 2 -48.93 -2.92 -11.92
N PRO A 3 -48.82 -1.97 -12.85
CA PRO A 3 -48.43 -2.26 -14.22
C PRO A 3 -46.97 -2.74 -14.28
N ARG A 4 -46.77 -3.96 -14.79
CA ARG A 4 -45.46 -4.64 -14.95
C ARG A 4 -44.39 -3.77 -15.63
N LYS A 5 -44.80 -2.79 -16.45
CA LYS A 5 -43.92 -1.82 -17.12
C LYS A 5 -43.20 -0.86 -16.16
N SER A 6 -43.80 -0.51 -15.02
CA SER A 6 -43.20 0.41 -14.02
C SER A 6 -42.04 -0.25 -13.25
N ALA A 7 -42.19 -1.53 -12.91
CA ALA A 7 -41.15 -2.29 -12.21
C ALA A 7 -39.87 -2.41 -13.06
N ILE A 8 -40.01 -2.72 -14.35
CA ILE A 8 -38.88 -2.86 -15.28
C ILE A 8 -38.12 -1.52 -15.43
N SER A 9 -38.84 -0.40 -15.57
CA SER A 9 -38.22 0.93 -15.68
C SER A 9 -37.43 1.32 -14.42
N ASN A 10 -37.93 0.99 -13.22
CA ASN A 10 -37.23 1.29 -11.97
C ASN A 10 -35.95 0.47 -11.82
N VAL A 11 -35.98 -0.80 -12.25
CA VAL A 11 -34.78 -1.66 -12.25
C VAL A 11 -33.70 -1.08 -13.16
N PHE A 12 -34.04 -0.64 -14.38
CA PHE A 12 -33.06 -0.02 -15.28
C PHE A 12 -32.46 1.28 -14.70
N ALA A 13 -33.26 2.11 -14.03
CA ALA A 13 -32.77 3.33 -13.40
C ALA A 13 -31.79 3.04 -12.25
N VAL A 14 -32.11 2.07 -11.39
CA VAL A 14 -31.23 1.64 -10.27
C VAL A 14 -29.93 1.02 -10.80
N LEU A 15 -30.01 0.22 -11.86
CA LEU A 15 -28.83 -0.36 -12.51
C LEU A 15 -27.97 0.71 -13.18
N GLY A 16 -28.57 1.66 -13.90
CA GLY A 16 -27.85 2.77 -14.52
C GLY A 16 -27.10 3.62 -13.51
N ASN A 17 -27.74 3.93 -12.38
CA ASN A 17 -27.09 4.59 -11.25
C ASN A 17 -25.96 3.74 -10.65
N GLY A 18 -26.15 2.41 -10.58
CA GLY A 18 -25.12 1.47 -10.16
C GLY A 18 -23.88 1.54 -11.05
N VAL A 19 -24.04 1.63 -12.37
CA VAL A 19 -22.92 1.80 -13.32
C VAL A 19 -22.18 3.13 -13.07
N ALA A 20 -22.90 4.22 -12.87
CA ALA A 20 -22.28 5.52 -12.56
C ALA A 20 -21.49 5.48 -11.24
N CYS A 21 -22.04 4.85 -10.20
CA CYS A 21 -21.34 4.67 -8.92
C CYS A 21 -20.15 3.71 -9.04
N PHE A 22 -20.21 2.72 -9.94
CA PHE A 22 -19.07 1.85 -10.24
C PHE A 22 -17.93 2.62 -10.92
N LEU A 23 -18.22 3.56 -11.82
CA LEU A 23 -17.19 4.46 -12.37
C LEU A 23 -16.53 5.30 -11.27
N LEU A 24 -17.33 5.80 -10.31
CA LEU A 24 -16.82 6.53 -9.15
C LEU A 24 -15.93 5.64 -8.28
N PHE A 25 -16.30 4.36 -8.09
CA PHE A 25 -15.45 3.38 -7.43
C PHE A 25 -14.11 3.25 -8.13
N LEU A 26 -14.11 3.05 -9.46
CA LEU A 26 -12.89 2.92 -10.28
C LEU A 26 -11.97 4.14 -10.21
N MET A 27 -12.51 5.34 -9.99
CA MET A 27 -11.70 6.55 -9.78
C MET A 27 -11.08 6.62 -8.38
N LEU A 28 -11.63 5.90 -7.40
CA LEU A 28 -11.20 5.94 -6.00
C LEU A 28 -10.32 4.76 -5.59
N ILE A 29 -10.32 3.64 -6.33
CA ILE A 29 -9.45 2.47 -6.05
C ILE A 29 -7.98 2.91 -6.00
N PRO A 30 -7.19 2.39 -5.04
CA PRO A 30 -5.75 2.66 -4.98
C PRO A 30 -5.03 2.26 -6.28
N ASN A 31 -4.13 3.12 -6.76
CA ASN A 31 -3.34 2.86 -7.96
C ASN A 31 -2.44 1.63 -7.79
N ILE A 32 -2.45 0.73 -8.77
CA ILE A 32 -1.67 -0.50 -8.83
C ILE A 32 -0.18 -0.22 -9.09
N GLU A 33 0.19 0.91 -9.72
CA GLU A 33 1.60 1.27 -9.96
C GLU A 33 2.42 1.39 -8.67
N ALA A 34 1.78 1.72 -7.55
CA ALA A 34 2.40 1.67 -6.23
C ALA A 34 2.89 0.25 -5.84
N GLY A 35 2.52 -0.79 -6.59
CA GLY A 35 2.95 -2.18 -6.40
C GLY A 35 4.42 -2.42 -6.75
N ARG A 36 5.00 -1.71 -7.74
CA ARG A 36 6.43 -1.88 -8.08
C ARG A 36 7.33 -1.34 -6.96
N THR A 37 7.03 -0.15 -6.45
CA THR A 37 7.77 0.43 -5.33
C THR A 37 7.59 -0.39 -4.06
N GLU A 38 6.36 -0.82 -3.75
CA GLU A 38 6.10 -1.71 -2.61
C GLU A 38 6.86 -3.03 -2.72
N ALA A 39 6.89 -3.66 -3.90
CA ALA A 39 7.64 -4.90 -4.13
C ALA A 39 9.15 -4.70 -3.92
N ARG A 40 9.72 -3.57 -4.40
CA ARG A 40 11.13 -3.23 -4.15
C ARG A 40 11.41 -3.02 -2.67
N LEU A 41 10.53 -2.32 -1.95
CA LEU A 41 10.65 -2.11 -0.50
C LEU A 41 10.59 -3.42 0.27
N ILE A 42 9.64 -4.32 -0.07
CA ILE A 42 9.52 -5.65 0.54
C ILE A 42 10.78 -6.47 0.26
N SER A 43 11.24 -6.49 -0.99
CA SER A 43 12.43 -7.23 -1.40
C SER A 43 13.68 -6.75 -0.66
N ALA A 44 13.91 -5.43 -0.64
CA ALA A 44 15.05 -4.82 0.05
C ALA A 44 14.99 -5.09 1.56
N TYR A 45 13.83 -4.91 2.19
CA TYR A 45 13.64 -5.16 3.62
C TYR A 45 13.92 -6.62 3.99
N ASN A 46 13.33 -7.57 3.27
CA ASN A 46 13.58 -8.99 3.51
C ASN A 46 15.06 -9.34 3.35
N ARG A 47 15.73 -8.74 2.34
CA ARG A 47 17.14 -8.99 2.09
C ARG A 47 18.04 -8.43 3.17
N VAL A 48 17.81 -7.21 3.67
CA VAL A 48 18.59 -6.68 4.79
C VAL A 48 18.37 -7.51 6.06
N CYS A 49 17.16 -8.01 6.33
CA CYS A 49 16.94 -8.92 7.45
C CYS A 49 17.70 -10.25 7.30
N GLU A 50 17.74 -10.81 6.09
CA GLU A 50 18.49 -12.03 5.78
C GLU A 50 20.01 -11.82 5.94
N ILE A 51 20.54 -10.75 5.35
CA ILE A 51 21.96 -10.37 5.47
C ILE A 51 22.35 -10.18 6.94
N SER A 52 21.54 -9.45 7.70
CA SER A 52 21.80 -9.20 9.13
C SER A 52 21.82 -10.50 9.92
N ARG A 53 20.90 -11.44 9.66
CA ARG A 53 20.87 -12.76 10.30
C ARG A 53 22.11 -13.59 9.96
N ALA A 54 22.50 -13.65 8.69
CA ALA A 54 23.68 -14.40 8.24
C ALA A 54 24.98 -13.89 8.88
N HIS A 55 25.08 -12.58 9.11
CA HIS A 55 26.27 -11.96 9.70
C HIS A 55 26.23 -11.86 11.23
N GLN A 56 25.06 -12.03 11.88
CA GLN A 56 24.97 -12.17 13.33
C GLN A 56 25.60 -13.47 13.84
N GLU A 57 25.57 -14.54 13.05
CA GLU A 57 26.14 -15.85 13.39
C GLU A 57 27.67 -15.91 13.20
N THR A 58 28.25 -14.93 12.49
CA THR A 58 29.69 -14.87 12.20
C THR A 58 30.29 -13.63 12.86
N PRO A 59 30.72 -13.70 14.14
CA PRO A 59 31.31 -12.56 14.85
C PRO A 59 32.63 -12.17 14.19
N SER A 60 32.56 -11.22 13.26
CA SER A 60 33.72 -10.70 12.56
C SER A 60 34.29 -9.56 13.40
N ARG A 61 35.39 -9.84 14.10
CA ARG A 61 36.14 -8.91 14.96
C ARG A 61 36.64 -7.64 14.27
N GLU A 62 36.40 -7.46 12.97
CA GLU A 62 36.95 -6.38 12.14
C GLU A 62 35.87 -5.44 11.56
N LEU A 63 34.59 -5.63 11.87
CA LEU A 63 33.49 -4.81 11.33
C LEU A 63 33.34 -3.45 12.03
N PHE A 64 34.45 -2.77 12.30
CA PHE A 64 34.44 -1.41 12.85
C PHE A 64 34.16 -0.32 11.79
N VAL A 65 34.15 -0.70 10.50
CA VAL A 65 33.92 0.20 9.37
C VAL A 65 32.79 -0.35 8.52
N MET A 66 31.92 0.56 8.04
CA MET A 66 30.82 0.24 7.13
C MET A 66 31.34 -0.59 5.95
N HIS A 67 30.82 -1.80 5.78
CA HIS A 67 31.28 -2.73 4.75
C HIS A 67 30.22 -2.89 3.66
N ASP A 68 30.59 -2.59 2.41
CA ASP A 68 29.75 -2.81 1.25
C ASP A 68 29.73 -4.30 0.88
N ILE A 69 28.53 -4.85 0.77
CA ILE A 69 28.31 -6.20 0.24
C ILE A 69 28.20 -6.09 -1.29
N PRO A 70 28.89 -6.94 -2.07
CA PRO A 70 28.87 -6.88 -3.54
C PRO A 70 27.49 -7.00 -4.18
N GLU A 71 26.52 -7.53 -3.43
CA GLU A 71 25.14 -7.67 -3.87
C GLU A 71 24.44 -6.30 -3.93
N LEU A 72 23.69 -6.09 -5.00
CA LEU A 72 22.98 -4.85 -5.25
C LEU A 72 21.53 -4.92 -4.77
N ASP A 73 21.06 -3.82 -4.22
CA ASP A 73 19.68 -3.58 -3.86
C ASP A 73 18.80 -3.30 -5.11
N PRO A 74 17.47 -3.21 -4.97
CA PRO A 74 16.57 -2.95 -6.10
C PRO A 74 16.75 -1.61 -6.82
N TRP A 75 17.57 -0.71 -6.29
CA TRP A 75 17.93 0.59 -6.88
C TRP A 75 19.37 0.62 -7.42
N GLY A 76 20.07 -0.52 -7.36
CA GLY A 76 21.42 -0.71 -7.89
C GLY A 76 22.51 -0.18 -6.97
N GLN A 77 22.27 -0.06 -5.66
CA GLN A 77 23.28 0.28 -4.67
C GLN A 77 23.72 -0.96 -3.89
N PRO A 78 25.01 -1.07 -3.50
CA PRO A 78 25.43 -2.18 -2.65
C PRO A 78 24.73 -2.11 -1.29
N TYR A 79 24.38 -3.28 -0.73
CA TYR A 79 23.97 -3.35 0.67
C TYR A 79 25.15 -3.02 1.58
N ARG A 80 24.88 -2.47 2.77
CA ARG A 80 25.94 -2.10 3.72
C ARG A 80 25.73 -2.78 5.06
N LEU A 81 26.82 -3.15 5.72
CA LEU A 81 26.82 -3.63 7.09
C LEU A 81 27.42 -2.59 8.02
N VAL A 82 26.75 -2.35 9.15
CA VAL A 82 27.19 -1.45 10.21
C VAL A 82 27.15 -2.22 11.53
N ASP A 83 28.25 -2.17 12.30
CA ASP A 83 28.26 -2.64 13.68
C ASP A 83 27.52 -1.61 14.56
N ILE A 84 26.49 -2.07 15.26
CA ILE A 84 25.67 -1.25 16.17
C ILE A 84 26.00 -1.54 17.65
N GLY A 85 27.11 -2.24 17.90
CA GLY A 85 27.59 -2.57 19.22
C GLY A 85 26.89 -3.77 19.86
N GLY A 86 27.60 -4.40 20.81
CA GLY A 86 27.12 -5.59 21.50
C GLY A 86 27.07 -6.84 20.61
N ASN A 87 28.02 -6.96 19.67
CA ASN A 87 28.10 -8.07 18.71
C ASN A 87 26.86 -8.17 17.80
N ARG A 88 26.23 -7.03 17.50
CA ARG A 88 25.05 -6.93 16.63
C ARG A 88 25.41 -6.15 15.38
N VAL A 89 25.03 -6.70 14.24
CA VAL A 89 25.19 -6.05 12.93
C VAL A 89 23.84 -5.62 12.37
N ARG A 90 23.82 -4.42 11.81
CA ARG A 90 22.70 -3.88 11.04
C ARG A 90 23.06 -3.93 9.57
N ALA A 91 22.20 -4.52 8.76
CA ALA A 91 22.29 -4.42 7.31
C ALA A 91 21.42 -3.26 6.83
N LEU A 92 21.88 -2.53 5.82
CA LEU A 92 21.23 -1.35 5.26
C LEU A 92 21.16 -1.42 3.72
N SER A 93 20.11 -0.86 3.16
CA SER A 93 20.00 -0.47 1.74
C SER A 93 19.77 1.04 1.68
N SER A 94 20.40 1.68 0.70
CA SER A 94 20.29 3.12 0.45
C SER A 94 18.95 3.55 -0.14
N GLY A 95 18.02 2.61 -0.30
CA GLY A 95 16.65 2.94 -0.67
C GLY A 95 16.54 3.67 -2.01
N PRO A 96 15.40 4.35 -2.23
CA PRO A 96 15.11 5.02 -3.50
C PRO A 96 16.00 6.24 -3.80
N ASN A 97 16.47 6.97 -2.78
CA ASN A 97 17.30 8.15 -2.98
C ASN A 97 18.75 7.84 -3.34
N LYS A 98 19.19 6.58 -3.15
CA LYS A 98 20.56 6.08 -3.40
C LYS A 98 21.62 6.79 -2.56
N LYS A 99 21.25 7.35 -1.41
CA LYS A 99 22.11 8.14 -0.55
C LYS A 99 21.98 7.64 0.87
N THR A 100 23.04 6.97 1.33
CA THR A 100 23.22 6.67 2.74
C THR A 100 24.50 7.36 3.23
N PRO A 101 24.41 8.23 4.25
CA PRO A 101 25.58 8.80 4.91
C PRO A 101 26.53 7.70 5.42
N GLN A 102 27.82 8.01 5.55
CA GLN A 102 28.81 7.01 6.01
C GLN A 102 28.66 6.60 7.48
N VAL A 103 28.03 7.46 8.30
CA VAL A 103 27.99 7.31 9.78
C VAL A 103 26.57 7.37 10.33
N SER A 104 25.57 7.67 9.49
CA SER A 104 24.18 7.81 9.93
C SER A 104 23.22 7.14 8.97
N VAL A 105 22.03 6.85 9.47
CA VAL A 105 20.89 6.32 8.70
C VAL A 105 20.07 7.52 8.21
N ASP A 106 19.81 7.57 6.91
CA ASP A 106 18.87 8.52 6.31
C ASP A 106 17.41 8.07 6.52
N GLN A 107 16.46 8.98 6.35
CA GLN A 107 15.04 8.72 6.62
C GLN A 107 14.42 7.65 5.70
N ASP A 108 14.97 7.45 4.51
CA ASP A 108 14.49 6.49 3.52
C ASP A 108 15.42 5.28 3.33
N ASP A 109 16.46 5.18 4.16
CA ASP A 109 17.26 3.96 4.26
C ASP A 109 16.41 2.82 4.82
N ILE A 110 16.67 1.62 4.33
CA ILE A 110 15.97 0.40 4.77
C ILE A 110 16.95 -0.43 5.57
N TYR A 111 16.63 -0.72 6.83
CA TYR A 111 17.54 -1.42 7.73
C TYR A 111 16.87 -2.57 8.48
N SER A 112 17.68 -3.54 8.89
CA SER A 112 17.20 -4.84 9.39
C SER A 112 16.45 -4.81 10.73
N ASP A 113 16.68 -3.80 11.56
CA ASP A 113 16.07 -3.61 12.89
C ASP A 113 15.05 -2.46 12.93
N MET A 114 14.43 -2.13 11.79
CA MET A 114 13.28 -1.23 11.76
C MET A 114 12.14 -1.76 12.64
N THR A 115 11.63 -0.94 13.55
CA THR A 115 10.46 -1.29 14.38
C THR A 115 9.19 -1.51 13.56
N THR A 116 9.08 -0.82 12.42
CA THR A 116 7.97 -0.95 11.48
C THR A 116 8.55 -1.12 10.08
N PRO A 117 8.19 -2.19 9.35
CA PRO A 117 8.66 -2.39 7.99
C PRO A 117 8.27 -1.23 7.07
N PRO A 118 9.10 -0.86 6.09
CA PRO A 118 8.91 0.34 5.28
C PRO A 118 7.66 0.28 4.37
N PHE A 119 7.12 -0.93 4.14
CA PHE A 119 5.93 -1.16 3.32
C PHE A 119 4.61 -1.14 4.12
N GLU A 120 4.63 -1.23 5.45
CA GLU A 120 3.40 -1.28 6.25
C GLU A 120 2.56 0.00 6.15
N PRO A 121 3.13 1.23 6.21
CA PRO A 121 2.36 2.46 6.03
C PRO A 121 1.66 2.53 4.66
N ILE A 122 2.34 2.06 3.61
CA ILE A 122 1.78 2.01 2.25
C ILE A 122 0.57 1.08 2.21
N ARG A 123 0.70 -0.12 2.80
CA ARG A 123 -0.36 -1.11 2.88
C ARG A 123 -1.57 -0.60 3.67
N ALA A 124 -1.35 0.06 4.81
CA ALA A 124 -2.39 0.66 5.62
C ALA A 124 -3.17 1.74 4.84
N ASN A 125 -2.45 2.61 4.12
CA ASN A 125 -3.06 3.65 3.30
C ASN A 125 -3.89 3.06 2.14
N LYS A 126 -3.40 2.01 1.46
CA LYS A 126 -4.17 1.32 0.41
C LYS A 126 -5.45 0.70 0.95
N LYS A 127 -5.39 0.05 2.13
CA LYS A 127 -6.59 -0.50 2.79
C LYS A 127 -7.61 0.59 3.12
N LYS A 128 -7.14 1.71 3.67
CA LYS A 128 -8.00 2.86 3.98
C LYS A 128 -8.64 3.44 2.71
N GLN A 129 -7.87 3.61 1.64
CA GLN A 129 -8.36 4.13 0.37
C GLN A 129 -9.40 3.18 -0.25
N LEU A 130 -9.16 1.86 -0.22
CA LEU A 130 -10.13 0.87 -0.69
C LEU A 130 -11.43 0.94 0.12
N LEU A 131 -11.35 1.06 1.45
CA LEU A 131 -12.52 1.20 2.30
C LEU A 131 -13.32 2.46 1.94
N ILE A 132 -12.64 3.61 1.75
CA ILE A 132 -13.27 4.86 1.32
C ILE A 132 -13.94 4.67 -0.05
N ALA A 133 -13.26 4.07 -1.02
CA ALA A 133 -13.81 3.82 -2.35
C ALA A 133 -15.11 3.01 -2.29
N ILE A 134 -15.14 1.94 -1.48
CA ILE A 134 -16.34 1.11 -1.28
C ILE A 134 -17.45 1.92 -0.62
N VAL A 135 -17.16 2.58 0.51
CA VAL A 135 -18.16 3.30 1.31
C VAL A 135 -18.80 4.44 0.51
N VAL A 136 -17.99 5.24 -0.19
CA VAL A 136 -18.50 6.36 -0.98
C VAL A 136 -19.35 5.86 -2.15
N SER A 137 -18.87 4.85 -2.87
CA SER A 137 -19.57 4.36 -4.08
C SER A 137 -20.86 3.62 -3.73
N ALA A 138 -20.81 2.70 -2.77
CA ALA A 138 -21.98 1.96 -2.31
C ALA A 138 -22.96 2.88 -1.58
N GLY A 139 -22.45 3.80 -0.75
CA GLY A 139 -23.26 4.79 -0.04
C GLY A 139 -24.01 5.71 -1.01
N ALA A 140 -23.33 6.26 -2.01
CA ALA A 140 -23.95 7.08 -3.04
C ALA A 140 -25.00 6.28 -3.82
N TRP A 141 -24.68 5.07 -4.27
CA TRP A 141 -25.62 4.23 -5.02
C TRP A 141 -26.89 3.95 -4.22
N LEU A 142 -26.76 3.56 -2.94
CA LEU A 142 -27.88 3.29 -2.06
C LEU A 142 -28.71 4.55 -1.80
N LEU A 143 -28.07 5.68 -1.49
CA LEU A 143 -28.75 6.95 -1.23
C LEU A 143 -29.57 7.40 -2.45
N PHE A 144 -28.95 7.46 -3.63
CA PHE A 144 -29.64 7.84 -4.86
C PHE A 144 -30.78 6.87 -5.21
N SER A 145 -30.57 5.57 -5.01
CA SER A 145 -31.62 4.56 -5.26
C SER A 145 -32.80 4.70 -4.29
N ILE A 146 -32.54 4.93 -3.00
CA ILE A 146 -33.59 5.15 -1.99
C ILE A 146 -34.39 6.42 -2.32
N VAL A 147 -33.71 7.53 -2.60
CA VAL A 147 -34.36 8.81 -2.94
C VAL A 147 -35.22 8.65 -4.20
N PHE A 148 -34.66 8.08 -5.27
CA PHE A 148 -35.38 7.86 -6.53
C PHE A 148 -36.66 7.01 -6.34
N LEU A 149 -36.55 5.91 -5.60
CA LEU A 149 -37.69 5.02 -5.35
C LEU A 149 -38.75 5.65 -4.43
N ARG A 150 -38.34 6.49 -3.47
CA ARG A 150 -39.28 7.25 -2.61
C ARG A 150 -40.05 8.28 -3.40
N THR A 151 -39.38 9.13 -4.19
CA THR A 151 -40.03 10.15 -5.00
C THR A 151 -41.02 9.54 -5.99
N ARG A 152 -40.68 8.39 -6.61
CA ARG A 152 -41.58 7.65 -7.50
C ARG A 152 -42.85 7.15 -6.80
N ARG A 153 -42.76 6.73 -5.54
CA ARG A 153 -43.92 6.30 -4.76
C ARG A 153 -44.86 7.47 -4.47
N GLU A 154 -44.32 8.60 -4.05
CA GLU A 154 -45.09 9.81 -3.75
C GLU A 154 -45.85 10.32 -4.99
N THR A 155 -45.18 10.37 -6.15
CA THR A 155 -45.84 10.78 -7.42
C THR A 155 -46.90 9.80 -7.94
N SER A 156 -46.95 8.56 -7.42
CA SER A 156 -47.96 7.57 -7.83
C SER A 156 -49.21 7.60 -6.96
N CYS A 157 -49.19 8.31 -5.82
CA CYS A 157 -50.32 8.45 -4.89
C CYS A 157 -51.00 9.83 -4.96
N ALA A 158 -50.38 10.81 -5.63
CA ALA A 158 -50.96 12.09 -5.99
C ALA A 158 -51.69 12.00 -7.34
#